data_AF-A0A6C0M3H2-F1
#
_entry.id   AF-A0A6C0M3H2-F1
#
_cell.length_a   1.000
_cell.length_b   1.000
_cell.length_c   1.000
_cell.angle_alpha   90.00
_cell.angle_beta   90.00
_cell.angle_gamma   90.00
#
_symmetry.space_group_name_H-M   'P 1'
#
loop_
_entity.id
_entity.type
_entity.pdbx_description
1 polymer ?
#
loop_
_entity_poly.entity_id
_entity_poly.type
_entity_poly.pdbx_seq_one_letter_code
_entity_poly.pdbx_strand_id
1 'polypeptide(L)'
;MTDAPKKKIVVIDVDETLGYFVELGIFCDALIQTAWNNDDAAQYAHFNHLMDAFPEFLRPNILDILRFLKQRKDAGECCGVMVYTNNNGPRAWVAHIIRYMESKLGAPLFDQIVAAFKVDGKIIEVGRTTHNKTYDDFMRCTKLPSNVEVCFLDDQMHSHMERGKVYYIQVKPYTHQLSVQTLMDRFAQSDALRQSTNAAVPELRAKVAHFMQRFTAAHVPKDPMEQEIDRIISKKIMEHLIEFFKGSKGAKKIKDASLVKTQKHHAEVRTKTMKVKRKW
;
A
#
# COMPACT_ATOMS: atom_id res chain seq x y z
N MET A 1 35.75 22.61 0.74
CA MET A 1 34.47 22.33 0.06
C MET A 1 33.56 21.70 1.09
N THR A 2 32.57 22.44 1.58
CA THR A 2 31.53 21.88 2.46
C THR A 2 30.66 20.97 1.62
N ASP A 3 30.72 19.66 1.90
CA ASP A 3 29.87 18.66 1.24
C ASP A 3 28.40 19.10 1.38
N ALA A 4 27.67 19.17 0.26
CA ALA A 4 26.26 19.54 0.30
C ALA A 4 25.50 18.57 1.23
N PRO A 5 24.54 19.05 2.03
CA PRO A 5 23.80 18.18 2.95
C PRO A 5 23.14 17.04 2.17
N LYS A 6 23.37 15.80 2.62
CA LYS A 6 22.78 14.61 1.99
C LYS A 6 21.26 14.70 2.08
N LYS A 7 20.61 14.57 0.92
CA LYS A 7 19.15 14.60 0.81
C LYS A 7 18.59 13.24 1.20
N LYS A 8 17.75 13.19 2.23
CA LYS A 8 17.07 11.94 2.65
C LYS A 8 15.72 11.85 1.97
N ILE A 9 15.38 10.65 1.48
CA ILE A 9 14.06 10.33 0.95
C ILE A 9 13.53 9.06 1.60
N VAL A 10 12.21 8.92 1.62
CA VAL A 10 11.54 7.69 2.03
C VAL A 10 10.77 7.13 0.84
N VAL A 11 10.92 5.83 0.60
CA VAL A 11 10.26 5.10 -0.48
C VAL A 11 9.44 3.99 0.16
N ILE A 12 8.15 3.93 -0.16
CA ILE A 12 7.20 3.07 0.55
C ILE A 12 6.42 2.23 -0.47
N ASP A 13 6.30 0.93 -0.22
CA ASP A 13 5.32 0.09 -0.91
C ASP A 13 3.89 0.32 -0.40
N VAL A 14 2.88 -0.13 -1.15
CA VAL A 14 1.47 0.09 -0.85
C VAL A 14 0.82 -1.14 -0.23
N ASP A 15 0.54 -2.16 -1.04
CA ASP A 15 -0.15 -3.36 -0.59
C ASP A 15 0.72 -4.12 0.41
N GLU A 16 0.10 -4.64 1.47
CA GLU A 16 0.72 -5.37 2.59
C GLU A 16 1.77 -4.57 3.39
N THR A 17 2.10 -3.36 2.95
CA THR A 17 3.00 -2.42 3.61
C THR A 17 2.24 -1.28 4.29
N LEU A 18 1.47 -0.47 3.57
CA LEU A 18 0.59 0.58 4.13
C LEU A 18 -0.74 0.03 4.65
N GLY A 19 -1.17 -1.09 4.09
CA GLY A 19 -2.47 -1.69 4.35
C GLY A 19 -2.75 -2.87 3.43
N TYR A 20 -3.88 -3.53 3.64
CA TYR A 20 -4.32 -4.65 2.83
C TYR A 20 -5.51 -4.22 1.98
N PHE A 21 -5.30 -4.01 0.67
CA PHE A 21 -6.32 -3.38 -0.18
C PHE A 21 -6.97 -4.33 -1.18
N VAL A 22 -6.59 -5.61 -1.19
CA VAL A 22 -7.09 -6.58 -2.18
C VAL A 22 -8.59 -6.82 -2.01
N GLU A 23 -9.04 -7.19 -0.80
CA GLU A 23 -10.46 -7.45 -0.53
C GLU A 23 -11.31 -6.18 -0.67
N LEU A 24 -10.80 -5.06 -0.16
CA LEU A 24 -11.45 -3.76 -0.29
C LEU A 24 -11.61 -3.34 -1.76
N GLY A 25 -10.60 -3.61 -2.60
CA GLY A 25 -10.66 -3.36 -4.04
C GLY A 25 -11.71 -4.22 -4.73
N ILE A 26 -11.79 -5.50 -4.40
CA ILE A 26 -12.84 -6.40 -4.93
C ILE A 26 -14.24 -5.91 -4.50
N PHE A 27 -14.39 -5.49 -3.25
CA PHE A 27 -15.65 -4.94 -2.75
C PHE A 27 -16.01 -3.62 -3.43
N CYS A 28 -15.05 -2.73 -3.62
CA CYS A 28 -15.21 -1.48 -4.38
C CYS A 28 -15.66 -1.76 -5.82
N ASP A 29 -15.01 -2.69 -6.52
CA ASP A 29 -15.39 -3.08 -7.88
C ASP A 29 -16.81 -3.66 -7.96
N ALA A 30 -17.22 -4.42 -6.93
CA ALA A 30 -18.59 -4.92 -6.82
C ALA A 30 -19.58 -3.75 -6.70
N LEU A 31 -19.33 -2.82 -5.77
CA LEU A 31 -20.19 -1.65 -5.54
C LEU A 31 -20.25 -0.72 -6.75
N ILE A 32 -19.14 -0.53 -7.47
CA ILE A 32 -19.10 0.23 -8.72
C ILE A 32 -20.10 -0.35 -9.74
N GLN A 33 -20.10 -1.67 -9.89
CA GLN A 33 -20.96 -2.38 -10.85
C GLN A 33 -22.42 -2.50 -10.41
N THR A 34 -22.68 -2.54 -9.10
CA THR A 34 -24.02 -2.88 -8.58
C THR A 34 -24.76 -1.73 -7.90
N ALA A 35 -24.04 -0.73 -7.37
CA ALA A 35 -24.59 0.34 -6.53
C ALA A 35 -24.28 1.75 -7.06
N TRP A 36 -23.11 1.99 -7.64
CA TRP A 36 -22.63 3.34 -8.01
C TRP A 36 -22.66 3.64 -9.51
N ASN A 37 -23.34 2.81 -10.31
CA ASN A 37 -23.61 3.05 -11.73
C ASN A 37 -22.38 3.35 -12.61
N ASN A 38 -21.17 2.92 -12.21
CA ASN A 38 -19.91 3.28 -12.86
C ASN A 38 -19.67 4.80 -13.02
N ASP A 39 -20.10 5.62 -12.04
CA ASP A 39 -19.80 7.05 -12.04
C ASP A 39 -18.35 7.34 -11.63
N ASP A 40 -17.48 7.50 -12.64
CA ASP A 40 -16.06 7.83 -12.47
C ASP A 40 -15.83 9.14 -11.68
N ALA A 41 -16.73 10.13 -11.77
CA ALA A 41 -16.58 11.42 -11.09
C ALA A 41 -16.81 11.30 -9.58
N ALA A 42 -17.72 10.41 -9.17
CA ALA A 42 -18.04 10.16 -7.77
C ALA A 42 -17.17 9.06 -7.14
N GLN A 43 -16.46 8.27 -7.95
CA GLN A 43 -15.68 7.10 -7.53
C GLN A 43 -14.73 7.39 -6.36
N TYR A 44 -13.99 8.51 -6.40
CA TYR A 44 -13.08 8.86 -5.31
C TYR A 44 -13.80 9.22 -4.01
N ALA A 45 -14.93 9.93 -4.08
CA ALA A 45 -15.70 10.28 -2.89
C ALA A 45 -16.26 9.02 -2.22
N HIS A 46 -16.79 8.08 -3.02
CA HIS A 46 -17.23 6.78 -2.54
C HIS A 46 -16.08 5.96 -1.94
N PHE A 47 -14.91 5.97 -2.58
CA PHE A 47 -13.71 5.33 -2.05
C PHE A 47 -13.31 5.88 -0.67
N ASN A 48 -13.36 7.19 -0.45
CA ASN A 48 -13.05 7.77 0.87
C ASN A 48 -14.02 7.30 1.94
N HIS A 49 -15.33 7.32 1.66
CA HIS A 49 -16.34 6.81 2.59
C HIS A 49 -16.18 5.32 2.86
N LEU A 50 -15.70 4.56 1.86
CA LEU A 50 -15.39 3.15 2.00
C LEU A 50 -14.22 2.96 2.97
N MET A 51 -13.11 3.64 2.74
CA MET A 51 -11.95 3.62 3.63
C MET A 51 -12.28 4.05 5.07
N ASP A 52 -13.20 5.01 5.25
CA ASP A 52 -13.70 5.43 6.56
C ASP A 52 -14.50 4.35 7.29
N ALA A 53 -15.29 3.56 6.54
CA ALA A 53 -16.09 2.47 7.10
C ALA A 53 -15.24 1.21 7.42
N PHE A 54 -14.06 1.10 6.82
CA PHE A 54 -13.19 -0.08 6.94
C PHE A 54 -11.74 0.30 7.29
N PRO A 55 -11.51 0.95 8.45
CA PRO A 55 -10.18 1.42 8.83
C PRO A 55 -9.20 0.27 9.08
N GLU A 56 -9.68 -0.95 9.36
CA GLU A 56 -8.82 -2.14 9.55
C GLU A 56 -8.06 -2.58 8.29
N PHE A 57 -8.42 -2.10 7.10
CA PHE A 57 -7.59 -2.32 5.91
C PHE A 57 -6.32 -1.46 5.91
N LEU A 58 -6.22 -0.44 6.76
CA LEU A 58 -4.96 0.26 7.01
C LEU A 58 -4.11 -0.53 8.00
N ARG A 59 -2.80 -0.56 7.77
CA ARG A 59 -1.87 -1.04 8.78
C ARG A 59 -2.02 -0.20 10.06
N PRO A 60 -2.03 -0.81 11.26
CA PRO A 60 -2.09 -0.05 12.51
C PRO A 60 -1.07 1.08 12.57
N ASN A 61 -1.46 2.24 13.11
CA ASN A 61 -0.61 3.44 13.29
C ASN A 61 0.04 4.00 11.99
N ILE A 62 -0.40 3.58 10.80
CA ILE A 62 0.22 4.06 9.56
C ILE A 62 0.03 5.57 9.38
N LEU A 63 -1.12 6.13 9.77
CA LEU A 63 -1.36 7.56 9.70
C LEU A 63 -0.39 8.37 10.57
N ASP A 64 0.02 7.84 11.73
CA ASP A 64 0.99 8.50 12.61
C ASP A 64 2.41 8.43 12.02
N ILE A 65 2.76 7.30 11.39
CA ILE A 65 4.01 7.17 10.62
C ILE A 65 4.05 8.21 9.49
N LEU A 66 2.97 8.33 8.72
CA LEU A 66 2.90 9.31 7.62
C LEU A 66 2.92 10.76 8.15
N ARG A 67 2.28 11.03 9.29
CA ARG A 67 2.33 12.33 9.96
C ARG A 67 3.75 12.68 10.41
N PHE A 68 4.49 11.71 10.95
CA PHE A 68 5.91 11.89 11.27
C PHE A 68 6.74 12.23 10.02
N LEU A 69 6.54 11.50 8.90
CA LEU A 69 7.22 11.80 7.64
C LEU A 69 6.89 13.21 7.13
N LYS A 70 5.63 13.64 7.25
CA LYS A 70 5.22 15.00 6.92
C LYS A 70 5.97 16.04 7.77
N GLN A 71 6.08 15.83 9.08
CA GLN A 71 6.85 16.70 9.97
C GLN A 71 8.33 16.76 9.58
N ARG A 72 8.95 15.63 9.20
CA ARG A 72 10.34 15.61 8.71
C ARG A 72 10.48 16.37 7.39
N LYS A 73 9.48 16.31 6.51
CA LYS A 73 9.44 17.05 5.25
C LYS A 73 9.31 18.57 5.48
N ASP A 74 8.43 18.97 6.40
CA ASP A 74 8.24 20.38 6.77
C ASP A 74 9.46 20.98 7.45
N ALA A 75 10.21 20.18 8.21
CA ALA A 75 11.49 20.58 8.80
C ALA A 75 12.65 20.64 7.78
N GLY A 76 12.43 20.27 6.52
CA GLY A 76 13.48 20.19 5.48
C GLY A 76 14.44 19.00 5.65
N GLU A 77 14.16 18.07 6.57
CA GLU A 77 14.98 16.88 6.85
C GLU A 77 14.68 15.72 5.89
N CYS A 78 13.49 15.72 5.29
CA CYS A 78 13.08 14.78 4.26
C CYS A 78 12.80 15.53 2.95
N CYS A 79 13.53 15.21 1.90
CA CYS A 79 13.38 15.85 0.60
C CYS A 79 12.25 15.25 -0.24
N GLY A 80 11.71 14.11 0.15
CA GLY A 80 10.54 13.54 -0.52
C GLY A 80 10.11 12.17 0.00
N VAL A 81 8.84 11.88 -0.21
CA VAL A 81 8.21 10.59 0.09
C VAL A 81 7.64 10.04 -1.21
N MET A 82 8.16 8.89 -1.64
CA MET A 82 7.82 8.27 -2.91
C MET A 82 7.07 6.96 -2.67
N VAL A 83 6.15 6.64 -3.56
CA VAL A 83 5.54 5.31 -3.62
C VAL A 83 6.27 4.49 -4.68
N TYR A 84 6.66 3.26 -4.35
CA TYR A 84 7.20 2.33 -5.33
C TYR A 84 6.50 0.98 -5.21
N THR A 85 5.60 0.69 -6.16
CA THR A 85 4.68 -0.43 -6.05
C THR A 85 4.67 -1.31 -7.30
N ASN A 86 4.35 -2.58 -7.10
CA ASN A 86 4.06 -3.56 -8.14
C ASN A 86 2.56 -3.82 -8.30
N ASN A 87 1.69 -2.98 -7.73
CA ASN A 87 0.25 -3.08 -7.90
C ASN A 87 -0.11 -3.10 -9.40
N ASN A 88 -0.80 -4.16 -9.83
CA ASN A 88 -1.21 -4.37 -11.22
C ASN A 88 -2.61 -3.81 -11.53
N GLY A 89 -3.27 -3.19 -10.54
CA GLY A 89 -4.51 -2.47 -10.73
C GLY A 89 -4.31 -1.16 -11.50
N PRO A 90 -5.39 -0.43 -11.79
CA PRO A 90 -5.29 0.90 -12.39
C PRO A 90 -4.44 1.83 -11.52
N ARG A 91 -3.63 2.69 -12.12
CA ARG A 91 -2.84 3.70 -11.38
C ARG A 91 -3.71 4.57 -10.46
N ALA A 92 -4.96 4.82 -10.86
CA ALA A 92 -5.96 5.53 -10.07
C ALA A 92 -6.24 4.87 -8.70
N TRP A 93 -6.15 3.54 -8.61
CA TRP A 93 -6.34 2.80 -7.35
C TRP A 93 -5.32 3.22 -6.28
N VAL A 94 -4.04 3.16 -6.64
CA VAL A 94 -2.94 3.62 -5.76
C VAL A 94 -3.07 5.12 -5.47
N ALA A 95 -3.44 5.92 -6.47
CA ALA A 95 -3.66 7.35 -6.29
C ALA A 95 -4.78 7.65 -5.29
N HIS A 96 -5.88 6.88 -5.30
CA HIS A 96 -6.97 7.01 -4.34
C HIS A 96 -6.52 6.66 -2.93
N ILE A 97 -5.77 5.57 -2.75
CA ILE A 97 -5.21 5.18 -1.43
C ILE A 97 -4.36 6.30 -0.84
N ILE A 98 -3.41 6.84 -1.59
CA ILE A 98 -2.54 7.90 -1.06
C ILE A 98 -3.29 9.21 -0.84
N ARG A 99 -4.23 9.58 -1.73
CA ARG A 99 -5.03 10.80 -1.59
C ARG A 99 -5.95 10.71 -0.37
N TYR A 100 -6.48 9.52 -0.08
CA TYR A 100 -7.21 9.27 1.16
C TYR A 100 -6.32 9.49 2.38
N MET A 101 -5.10 8.93 2.40
CA MET A 101 -4.16 9.14 3.51
C MET A 101 -3.80 10.61 3.69
N GLU A 102 -3.51 11.33 2.61
CA GLU A 102 -3.25 12.78 2.63
C GLU A 102 -4.45 13.58 3.15
N SER A 103 -5.67 13.17 2.80
CA SER A 103 -6.89 13.78 3.35
C SER A 103 -7.01 13.60 4.86
N LYS A 104 -6.56 12.46 5.41
CA LYS A 104 -6.49 12.21 6.86
C LYS A 104 -5.35 12.97 7.55
N LEU A 105 -4.33 13.35 6.80
CA LEU A 105 -3.27 14.25 7.29
C LEU A 105 -3.67 15.73 7.19
N GLY A 106 -4.61 16.07 6.32
CA GLY A 106 -4.98 17.45 5.99
C GLY A 106 -3.94 18.16 5.12
N ALA A 107 -3.00 17.44 4.51
CA ALA A 107 -1.93 18.01 3.69
C ALA A 107 -1.32 16.97 2.72
N PRO A 108 -0.76 17.42 1.57
CA PRO A 108 0.02 16.56 0.68
C PRO A 108 1.29 16.03 1.36
N LEU A 109 1.67 14.80 1.03
CA LEU A 109 2.86 14.11 1.53
C LEU A 109 3.64 13.45 0.40
N PHE A 110 2.97 12.70 -0.47
CA PHE A 110 3.61 11.85 -1.47
C PHE A 110 3.95 12.66 -2.73
N ASP A 111 5.20 12.57 -3.18
CA ASP A 111 5.71 13.36 -4.30
C ASP A 111 5.55 12.65 -5.65
N GLN A 112 5.68 11.32 -5.65
CA GLN A 112 5.63 10.54 -6.88
C GLN A 112 5.19 9.09 -6.63
N ILE A 113 4.43 8.53 -7.57
CA ILE A 113 4.17 7.09 -7.68
C ILE A 113 5.02 6.52 -8.81
N VAL A 114 5.89 5.56 -8.49
CA VAL A 114 6.54 4.65 -9.44
C VAL A 114 5.68 3.39 -9.52
N ALA A 115 4.94 3.24 -10.61
CA ALA A 115 3.94 2.16 -10.78
C ALA A 115 4.57 0.84 -11.25
N ALA A 116 3.75 -0.19 -11.46
CA ALA A 116 4.17 -1.45 -12.05
C ALA A 116 4.86 -1.25 -13.42
N PHE A 117 5.82 -2.10 -13.78
CA PHE A 117 6.48 -2.02 -15.08
C PHE A 117 5.51 -2.29 -16.24
N LYS A 118 4.88 -3.45 -16.23
CA LYS A 118 3.91 -3.87 -17.25
C LYS A 118 2.68 -4.48 -16.62
N VAL A 119 1.52 -4.14 -17.18
CA VAL A 119 0.23 -4.75 -16.85
C VAL A 119 -0.39 -5.21 -18.17
N ASP A 120 -0.80 -6.49 -18.23
CA ASP A 120 -1.35 -7.11 -19.45
C ASP A 120 -0.49 -6.90 -20.72
N GLY A 121 0.84 -6.94 -20.54
CA GLY A 121 1.81 -6.76 -21.63
C GLY A 121 2.05 -5.31 -22.07
N LYS A 122 1.28 -4.35 -21.55
CA LYS A 122 1.47 -2.92 -21.81
C LYS A 122 2.42 -2.32 -20.78
N ILE A 123 3.38 -1.52 -21.23
CA ILE A 123 4.28 -0.77 -20.34
C ILE A 123 3.47 0.35 -19.67
N ILE A 124 3.51 0.37 -18.34
CA ILE A 124 2.83 1.37 -17.51
C ILE A 124 3.84 2.41 -17.03
N GLU A 125 4.97 1.98 -16.47
CA GLU A 125 6.02 2.86 -15.96
C GLU A 125 7.25 2.78 -16.88
N VAL A 126 7.40 3.76 -17.77
CA VAL A 126 8.42 3.76 -18.84
C VAL A 126 9.85 3.76 -18.28
N GLY A 127 10.07 4.32 -17.09
CA GLY A 127 11.38 4.33 -16.45
C GLY A 127 11.79 2.98 -15.86
N ARG A 128 10.88 1.99 -15.80
CA ARG A 128 11.18 0.64 -15.33
C ARG A 128 11.59 -0.26 -16.49
N THR A 129 12.45 -1.24 -16.19
CA THR A 129 12.95 -2.24 -17.13
C THR A 129 12.59 -3.66 -16.73
N THR A 130 12.14 -3.86 -15.47
CA THR A 130 11.76 -5.17 -14.92
C THR A 130 10.56 -5.07 -13.96
N HIS A 131 9.89 -6.20 -13.72
CA HIS A 131 8.84 -6.33 -12.70
C HIS A 131 9.39 -6.29 -11.27
N ASN A 132 10.68 -6.58 -11.09
CA ASN A 132 11.32 -6.43 -9.79
C ASN A 132 11.43 -4.95 -9.41
N LYS A 133 11.35 -4.63 -8.13
CA LYS A 133 11.73 -3.31 -7.65
C LYS A 133 13.24 -3.25 -7.58
N THR A 134 13.84 -2.38 -8.39
CA THR A 134 15.29 -2.18 -8.42
C THR A 134 15.64 -0.73 -8.14
N TYR A 135 16.80 -0.51 -7.55
CA TYR A 135 17.31 0.84 -7.26
C TYR A 135 17.49 1.64 -8.56
N ASP A 136 18.02 1.01 -9.62
CA ASP A 136 18.26 1.68 -10.89
C ASP A 136 16.97 2.14 -11.56
N ASP A 137 15.94 1.30 -11.58
CA ASP A 137 14.64 1.69 -12.13
C ASP A 137 14.00 2.78 -11.29
N PHE A 138 14.10 2.70 -9.96
CA PHE A 138 13.63 3.76 -9.07
C PHE A 138 14.30 5.11 -9.37
N MET A 139 15.63 5.14 -9.47
CA MET A 139 16.37 6.37 -9.79
C MET A 139 16.04 6.90 -11.18
N ARG A 140 15.83 6.02 -12.17
CA ARG A 140 15.43 6.42 -13.53
C ARG A 140 14.04 7.03 -13.57
N CYS A 141 13.09 6.46 -12.84
CA CYS A 141 11.71 6.96 -12.78
C CYS A 141 11.61 8.28 -12.04
N THR A 142 12.34 8.44 -10.94
CA THR A 142 12.25 9.62 -10.07
C THR A 142 13.16 10.77 -10.48
N LYS A 143 14.20 10.50 -11.28
CA LYS A 143 15.21 11.49 -11.71
C LYS A 143 15.85 12.24 -10.52
N LEU A 144 15.89 11.60 -9.35
CA LEU A 144 16.54 12.13 -8.17
C LEU A 144 18.07 12.15 -8.35
N PRO A 145 18.78 13.08 -7.69
CA PRO A 145 20.24 13.09 -7.76
C PRO A 145 20.84 11.85 -7.08
N SER A 146 21.99 11.39 -7.56
CA SER A 146 22.64 10.16 -7.09
C SER A 146 23.21 10.23 -5.65
N ASN A 147 23.15 11.40 -5.02
CA ASN A 147 23.60 11.64 -3.65
C ASN A 147 22.48 11.51 -2.61
N VAL A 148 21.27 11.08 -3.00
CA VAL A 148 20.19 10.81 -2.03
C VAL A 148 20.50 9.59 -1.16
N GLU A 149 20.14 9.69 0.13
CA GLU A 149 20.02 8.56 1.04
C GLU A 149 18.58 8.07 1.01
N VAL A 150 18.38 6.78 0.79
CA VAL A 150 17.06 6.20 0.58
C VAL A 150 16.70 5.35 1.79
N CYS A 151 15.57 5.61 2.43
CA CYS A 151 14.93 4.64 3.32
C CYS A 151 13.85 3.92 2.52
N PHE A 152 13.92 2.60 2.42
CA PHE A 152 12.99 1.80 1.64
C PHE A 152 12.19 0.86 2.55
N LEU A 153 10.88 1.04 2.59
CA LEU A 153 9.92 0.30 3.41
C LEU A 153 9.05 -0.58 2.51
N ASP A 154 9.15 -1.89 2.69
CA ASP A 154 8.46 -2.90 1.86
C ASP A 154 8.24 -4.16 2.71
N ASP A 155 7.18 -4.91 2.47
CA ASP A 155 6.95 -6.20 3.13
C ASP A 155 7.79 -7.32 2.50
N GLN A 156 8.20 -7.14 1.24
CA GLN A 156 9.02 -8.08 0.51
C GLN A 156 10.48 -7.63 0.50
N MET A 157 11.37 -8.62 0.40
CA MET A 157 12.79 -8.35 0.25
C MET A 157 13.16 -8.25 -1.24
N HIS A 158 13.67 -7.09 -1.66
CA HIS A 158 14.08 -6.81 -3.03
C HIS A 158 15.61 -6.70 -3.09
N SER A 159 16.30 -7.79 -3.42
CA SER A 159 17.78 -7.84 -3.46
C SER A 159 18.43 -6.77 -4.35
N HIS A 160 17.74 -6.32 -5.39
CA HIS A 160 18.22 -5.27 -6.29
C HIS A 160 18.00 -3.83 -5.75
N MET A 161 17.37 -3.69 -4.59
CA MET A 161 17.31 -2.44 -3.81
C MET A 161 18.41 -2.37 -2.76
N GLU A 162 19.07 -3.49 -2.40
CA GLU A 162 20.20 -3.51 -1.46
C GLU A 162 21.46 -2.92 -2.11
N ARG A 163 21.55 -1.59 -2.11
CA ARG A 163 22.76 -0.84 -2.47
C ARG A 163 23.23 -0.03 -1.28
N GLY A 164 24.53 0.24 -1.19
CA GLY A 164 25.19 0.79 0.02
C GLY A 164 24.67 2.11 0.60
N LYS A 165 23.68 2.77 -0.02
CA LYS A 165 23.00 3.99 0.47
C LYS A 165 21.50 3.79 0.76
N VAL A 166 21.01 2.54 0.76
CA VAL A 166 19.62 2.20 1.05
C VAL A 166 19.51 1.65 2.47
N TYR A 167 18.78 2.36 3.33
CA TYR A 167 18.32 1.86 4.62
C TYR A 167 17.05 1.05 4.39
N TYR A 168 17.14 -0.27 4.50
CA TYR A 168 16.04 -1.18 4.21
C TYR A 168 15.23 -1.47 5.47
N ILE A 169 13.92 -1.30 5.42
CA ILE A 169 12.96 -1.71 6.45
C ILE A 169 12.06 -2.77 5.82
N GLN A 170 12.38 -4.04 6.06
CA GLN A 170 11.50 -5.14 5.68
C GLN A 170 10.51 -5.40 6.82
N VAL A 171 9.22 -5.43 6.50
CA VAL A 171 8.15 -5.73 7.46
C VAL A 171 7.47 -7.05 7.14
N LYS A 172 6.82 -7.68 8.13
CA LYS A 172 5.90 -8.79 7.82
C LYS A 172 4.76 -8.25 6.94
N PRO A 173 4.28 -8.97 5.93
CA PRO A 173 3.09 -8.57 5.18
C PRO A 173 1.89 -8.33 6.10
N TYR A 174 1.22 -7.20 5.93
CA TYR A 174 -0.04 -6.89 6.61
C TYR A 174 -1.21 -7.44 5.80
N THR A 175 -1.98 -8.33 6.42
CA THR A 175 -3.20 -8.89 5.84
C THR A 175 -4.37 -8.69 6.79
N HIS A 176 -5.55 -8.40 6.25
CA HIS A 176 -6.79 -8.35 7.01
C HIS A 176 -7.96 -8.71 6.10
N GLN A 177 -8.88 -9.55 6.57
CA GLN A 177 -10.07 -9.93 5.80
C GLN A 177 -11.33 -9.81 6.66
N LEU A 178 -12.43 -9.40 6.03
CA LEU A 178 -13.76 -9.33 6.59
C LEU A 178 -14.69 -10.28 5.84
N SER A 179 -15.68 -10.82 6.56
CA SER A 179 -16.72 -11.57 5.89
C SER A 179 -17.54 -10.65 4.97
N VAL A 180 -18.06 -11.19 3.86
CA VAL A 180 -18.99 -10.47 2.98
C VAL A 180 -20.18 -9.93 3.77
N GLN A 181 -20.65 -10.68 4.78
CA GLN A 181 -21.72 -10.23 5.67
C GLN A 181 -21.32 -8.96 6.42
N THR A 182 -20.13 -8.92 7.02
CA THR A 182 -19.59 -7.74 7.73
C THR A 182 -19.44 -6.54 6.78
N LEU A 183 -18.91 -6.75 5.58
CA LEU A 183 -18.77 -5.69 4.57
C LEU A 183 -20.13 -5.07 4.23
N MET A 184 -21.12 -5.92 3.93
CA MET A 184 -22.47 -5.48 3.56
C MET A 184 -23.24 -4.84 4.71
N ASP A 185 -23.07 -5.33 5.94
CA ASP A 185 -23.74 -4.76 7.11
C ASP A 185 -23.20 -3.37 7.43
N ARG A 186 -21.88 -3.18 7.39
CA ARG A 186 -21.28 -1.85 7.57
C ARG A 186 -21.64 -0.89 6.44
N PHE A 187 -21.67 -1.37 5.19
CA PHE A 187 -22.16 -0.58 4.06
C PHE A 187 -23.60 -0.11 4.29
N ALA A 188 -24.49 -1.01 4.72
CA ALA A 188 -25.90 -0.69 4.96
C ALA A 188 -26.12 0.22 6.17
N GLN A 189 -25.19 0.26 7.13
CA GLN A 189 -25.26 1.14 8.30
C GLN A 189 -24.62 2.52 8.05
N SER A 190 -23.80 2.66 7.02
CA SER A 190 -23.15 3.93 6.69
C SER A 190 -24.04 4.80 5.81
N ASP A 191 -24.55 5.90 6.37
CA ASP A 191 -25.36 6.86 5.61
C ASP A 191 -24.61 7.43 4.41
N ALA A 192 -23.32 7.72 4.55
CA ALA A 192 -22.49 8.23 3.46
C ALA A 192 -22.34 7.23 2.31
N LEU A 193 -22.25 5.93 2.62
CA LEU A 193 -22.19 4.87 1.60
C LEU A 193 -23.56 4.51 1.03
N ARG A 194 -24.65 4.72 1.78
CA ARG A 194 -26.02 4.48 1.27
C ARG A 194 -26.53 5.61 0.40
N GLN A 195 -26.22 6.87 0.74
CA GLN A 195 -26.66 8.03 -0.03
C GLN A 195 -26.17 8.01 -1.49
N SER A 196 -25.12 7.23 -1.78
CA SER A 196 -24.60 7.04 -3.13
C SER A 196 -25.35 5.99 -3.97
N THR A 197 -26.40 5.35 -3.44
CA THR A 197 -27.19 4.39 -4.20
C THR A 197 -28.67 4.40 -3.83
N ASN A 198 -29.53 4.20 -4.84
CA ASN A 198 -30.98 4.02 -4.64
C ASN A 198 -31.40 2.54 -4.59
N ALA A 199 -30.44 1.62 -4.70
CA ALA A 199 -30.72 0.19 -4.73
C ALA A 199 -31.19 -0.34 -3.36
N ALA A 200 -32.17 -1.25 -3.37
CA ALA A 200 -32.61 -1.93 -2.16
C ALA A 200 -31.48 -2.82 -1.61
N VAL A 201 -31.14 -2.64 -0.32
CA VAL A 201 -30.03 -3.35 0.35
C VAL A 201 -30.07 -4.88 0.18
N PRO A 202 -31.22 -5.58 0.27
CA PRO A 202 -31.25 -7.03 0.09
C PRO A 202 -30.81 -7.49 -1.32
N GLU A 203 -31.23 -6.78 -2.36
CA GLU A 203 -30.86 -7.09 -3.74
C GLU A 203 -29.37 -6.81 -3.98
N LEU A 204 -28.88 -5.69 -3.44
CA LEU A 204 -27.47 -5.34 -3.51
C LEU A 204 -26.59 -6.40 -2.82
N ARG A 205 -27.00 -6.86 -1.62
CA ARG A 205 -26.28 -7.90 -0.87
C ARG A 205 -26.10 -9.18 -1.70
N ALA A 206 -27.15 -9.63 -2.39
CA ALA A 206 -27.07 -10.83 -3.23
C ALA A 206 -26.10 -10.64 -4.42
N LYS A 207 -26.17 -9.49 -5.12
CA LYS A 207 -25.29 -9.19 -6.26
C LYS A 207 -23.84 -9.08 -5.84
N VAL A 208 -23.55 -8.36 -4.75
CA VAL A 208 -22.20 -8.21 -4.22
C VAL A 208 -21.64 -9.56 -3.75
N ALA A 209 -22.43 -10.35 -3.01
CA ALA A 209 -21.99 -11.68 -2.58
C ALA A 209 -21.64 -12.58 -3.77
N HIS A 210 -22.47 -12.59 -4.82
CA HIS A 210 -22.19 -13.34 -6.03
C HIS A 210 -20.92 -12.86 -6.75
N PHE A 211 -20.69 -11.54 -6.80
CA PHE A 211 -19.48 -10.98 -7.40
C PHE A 211 -18.23 -11.40 -6.61
N MET A 212 -18.25 -11.21 -5.29
CA MET A 212 -17.09 -11.46 -4.43
C MET A 212 -16.72 -12.94 -4.36
N GLN A 213 -17.69 -13.86 -4.42
CA GLN A 213 -17.46 -15.32 -4.47
C GLN A 213 -16.52 -15.77 -5.60
N ARG A 214 -16.34 -14.96 -6.65
CA ARG A 214 -15.41 -15.24 -7.75
C ARG A 214 -13.94 -15.07 -7.36
N PHE A 215 -13.68 -14.39 -6.24
CA PHE A 215 -12.34 -13.95 -5.82
C PHE A 215 -11.97 -14.45 -4.42
N THR A 216 -12.95 -14.70 -3.55
CA THR A 216 -12.68 -15.15 -2.18
C THR A 216 -12.46 -16.66 -2.08
N ALA A 217 -11.31 -17.04 -1.54
CA ALA A 217 -11.18 -18.31 -0.82
C ALA A 217 -11.99 -18.24 0.49
N ALA A 218 -12.00 -19.31 1.30
CA ALA A 218 -12.62 -19.26 2.63
C ALA A 218 -12.08 -18.06 3.42
N HIS A 219 -12.98 -17.21 3.96
CA HIS A 219 -12.63 -16.07 4.81
C HIS A 219 -11.78 -16.55 5.99
N VAL A 220 -10.61 -15.94 6.17
CA VAL A 220 -9.75 -16.22 7.33
C VAL A 220 -9.78 -14.99 8.23
N PRO A 221 -10.49 -15.04 9.38
CA PRO A 221 -10.47 -13.93 10.32
C PRO A 221 -9.06 -13.71 10.85
N LYS A 222 -8.71 -12.45 11.08
CA LYS A 222 -7.42 -12.08 11.66
C LYS A 222 -7.34 -12.59 13.10
N ASP A 223 -6.27 -13.33 13.38
CA ASP A 223 -5.99 -13.78 14.75
C ASP A 223 -5.64 -12.57 15.66
N PRO A 224 -6.18 -12.48 16.89
CA PRO A 224 -5.92 -11.35 17.78
C PRO A 224 -4.43 -11.15 18.13
N MET A 225 -3.66 -12.24 18.24
CA MET A 225 -2.23 -12.17 18.49
C MET A 225 -1.47 -11.69 17.25
N GLU A 226 -1.87 -12.12 16.05
CA GLU A 226 -1.36 -11.54 14.81
C GLU A 226 -1.66 -10.04 14.69
N GLN A 227 -2.86 -9.60 15.09
CA GLN A 227 -3.21 -8.18 15.10
C GLN A 227 -2.30 -7.37 16.06
N GLU A 228 -1.93 -7.93 17.22
CA GLU A 228 -1.00 -7.27 18.13
C GLU A 228 0.42 -7.23 17.57
N ILE A 229 0.86 -8.30 16.88
CA ILE A 229 2.13 -8.30 16.15
C ILE A 229 2.17 -7.17 15.12
N ASP A 230 1.08 -6.91 14.39
CA ASP A 230 1.02 -5.81 13.42
C ASP A 230 1.15 -4.43 14.07
N ARG A 231 0.60 -4.24 15.28
CA ARG A 231 0.81 -3.01 16.08
C ARG A 231 2.27 -2.86 16.50
N ILE A 232 2.92 -3.94 16.94
CA ILE A 232 4.34 -3.94 17.32
C ILE A 232 5.22 -3.61 16.11
N ILE A 233 4.97 -4.23 14.96
CA ILE A 233 5.71 -3.96 13.71
C ILE A 233 5.60 -2.49 13.34
N SER A 234 4.42 -1.89 13.46
CA SER A 234 4.20 -0.48 13.13
C SER A 234 5.00 0.45 14.05
N LYS A 235 5.14 0.11 15.34
CA LYS A 235 6.05 0.80 16.26
C LYS A 235 7.51 0.64 15.81
N LYS A 236 7.92 -0.54 15.34
CA LYS A 236 9.26 -0.78 14.79
C LYS A 236 9.54 0.03 13.52
N ILE A 237 8.56 0.19 12.62
CA ILE A 237 8.69 1.08 11.45
C ILE A 237 9.05 2.50 11.93
N MET A 238 8.31 3.04 12.91
CA MET A 238 8.58 4.36 13.47
C MET A 238 9.99 4.45 14.08
N GLU A 239 10.42 3.46 14.88
CA GLU A 239 11.77 3.41 15.44
C GLU A 239 12.86 3.48 14.35
N HIS A 240 12.72 2.69 13.29
CA HIS A 240 13.65 2.66 12.16
C HIS A 240 13.66 3.99 11.39
N LEU A 241 12.51 4.61 11.18
CA LEU A 241 12.43 5.93 10.55
C LEU A 241 13.12 7.00 11.39
N ILE A 242 12.90 7.00 12.71
CA ILE A 242 13.59 7.92 13.64
C ILE A 242 15.11 7.72 13.54
N GLU A 243 15.59 6.48 13.52
CA GLU A 243 17.03 6.18 13.38
C GLU A 243 17.59 6.69 12.04
N PHE A 244 16.87 6.42 10.94
CA PHE A 244 17.25 6.90 9.62
C PHE A 244 17.39 8.44 9.59
N PHE A 245 16.47 9.18 10.20
CA PHE A 245 16.52 10.64 10.23
C PHE A 245 17.56 11.21 11.20
N LYS A 246 17.88 10.54 12.32
CA LYS A 246 18.93 10.97 13.28
C LYS A 246 20.34 11.03 12.68
N GLY A 247 20.62 10.24 11.64
CA GLY A 247 21.92 10.22 10.98
C GLY A 247 22.94 9.38 11.74
N SER A 248 23.52 8.42 11.03
CA SER A 248 24.53 7.49 11.54
C SER A 248 25.82 8.20 11.91
N LYS A 249 26.13 8.33 13.21
CA LYS A 249 27.52 8.23 13.67
C LYS A 249 27.97 6.78 13.43
N GLY A 250 28.44 6.52 12.20
CA GLY A 250 28.88 5.20 11.74
C GLY A 250 27.72 4.25 11.47
N ALA A 251 27.40 4.03 10.18
CA ALA A 251 26.51 2.95 9.80
C ALA A 251 27.14 1.62 10.24
N LYS A 252 26.75 1.11 11.42
CA LYS A 252 26.95 -0.29 11.73
C LYS A 252 26.08 -1.05 10.73
N LYS A 253 26.70 -1.87 9.87
CA LYS A 253 25.99 -2.91 9.14
C LYS A 253 25.24 -3.72 10.18
N ILE A 254 23.93 -3.53 10.30
CA ILE A 254 23.07 -4.45 11.03
C ILE A 254 23.01 -5.69 10.16
N LYS A 255 23.88 -6.66 10.46
CA LYS A 255 23.71 -8.03 10.01
C LYS A 255 22.61 -8.65 10.86
N ASP A 256 21.61 -9.18 10.19
CA ASP A 256 20.61 -10.14 10.67
C ASP A 256 19.82 -9.77 11.94
N ALA A 257 18.64 -9.22 11.70
CA ALA A 257 17.44 -9.68 12.38
C ALA A 257 16.38 -9.95 11.32
N SER A 258 16.53 -11.06 10.59
CA SER A 258 15.36 -11.67 9.93
C SER A 258 14.34 -11.95 11.03
N LEU A 259 13.28 -11.17 11.10
CA LEU A 259 12.09 -11.58 11.82
C LEU A 259 11.56 -12.79 11.04
N VAL A 260 11.58 -13.97 11.67
CA VAL A 260 11.18 -15.29 11.15
C VAL A 260 12.32 -16.17 10.59
N LYS A 261 12.87 -17.04 11.46
CA LYS A 261 13.40 -18.35 11.04
C LYS A 261 12.25 -19.35 11.12
N THR A 262 11.67 -19.72 9.98
CA THR A 262 10.88 -20.95 9.89
C THR A 262 11.38 -21.76 8.71
N GLN A 263 11.57 -23.05 8.96
CA GLN A 263 12.19 -24.01 8.07
C GLN A 263 11.45 -24.11 6.73
N LYS A 264 12.24 -24.24 5.66
CA LYS A 264 11.79 -24.52 4.30
C LYS A 264 10.88 -25.76 4.26
N HIS A 265 9.64 -25.57 3.82
CA HIS A 265 8.96 -26.55 2.99
C HIS A 265 8.68 -25.90 1.64
N HIS A 266 9.43 -26.34 0.62
CA HIS A 266 9.12 -26.03 -0.77
C HIS A 266 7.78 -26.68 -1.13
N ALA A 267 6.75 -25.86 -1.31
CA ALA A 267 5.60 -26.21 -2.12
C ALA A 267 5.44 -25.08 -3.14
N GLU A 268 5.76 -25.37 -4.40
CA GLU A 268 5.47 -24.47 -5.52
C GLU A 268 3.95 -24.34 -5.68
N VAL A 269 3.35 -23.35 -5.02
CA VAL A 269 1.99 -22.93 -5.33
C VAL A 269 2.10 -21.95 -6.50
N ARG A 270 1.88 -22.47 -7.71
CA ARG A 270 1.57 -21.66 -8.90
C ARG A 270 0.32 -20.83 -8.61
N THR A 271 0.48 -19.57 -8.23
CA THR A 271 -0.58 -18.57 -8.30
C THR A 271 -0.90 -18.34 -9.77
N LYS A 272 -1.96 -19.01 -10.26
CA LYS A 272 -2.57 -18.68 -11.55
C LYS A 272 -3.25 -17.32 -11.39
N THR A 273 -2.55 -16.25 -11.77
CA THR A 273 -3.19 -14.96 -12.05
C THR A 273 -4.15 -15.17 -13.23
N MET A 274 -5.46 -15.17 -12.97
CA MET A 274 -6.46 -15.18 -14.04
C MET A 274 -6.44 -13.83 -14.75
N LYS A 275 -5.87 -13.80 -15.95
CA LYS A 275 -6.04 -12.70 -16.91
C LYS A 275 -7.51 -12.63 -17.31
N VAL A 276 -8.21 -11.59 -16.89
CA VAL A 276 -9.54 -11.28 -17.42
C VAL A 276 -9.36 -10.43 -18.68
N LYS A 277 -9.68 -11.01 -19.84
CA LYS A 277 -9.89 -10.25 -21.08
C LYS A 277 -11.12 -9.36 -20.89
N ARG A 278 -10.91 -8.04 -20.82
CA ARG A 278 -11.99 -7.06 -20.96
C ARG A 278 -12.59 -7.19 -22.37
N LYS A 279 -13.90 -7.41 -22.46
CA LYS A 279 -14.70 -7.08 -23.64
C LYS A 279 -15.64 -5.94 -23.21
N TRP A 280 -15.33 -4.76 -23.75
CA TRP A 280 -16.08 -3.50 -23.79
C TRP A 280 -16.62 -2.99 -22.46
#